data_AF-A0A0S4J267-F1
#
_entry.id   AF-A0A0S4J267-F1
#
_cell.length_a   1.000
_cell.length_b   1.000
_cell.length_c   1.000
_cell.angle_alpha   90.00
_cell.angle_beta   90.00
_cell.angle_gamma   90.00
#
_symmetry.space_group_name_H-M   'P 1'
#
loop_
_entity.id
_entity.type
_entity.pdbx_description
1 polymer ?
#
loop_
_entity_poly.entity_id
_entity_poly.type
_entity_poly.pdbx_seq_one_letter_code
_entity_poly.pdbx_strand_id
1 'polypeptide(L)'
;MVLRCTLPLFRGNRTWFNAAGPNFLRANRRRAVLERRRLLDSRLNVPPVEPTAEMARSLYRRMIKEARKTLVCTDQEYFRLKVREEFEVTARQTSSRVRGIMYEKGQWMVQNRLGGIV
;
A
#
# COMPACT_ATOMS: atom_id res chain seq x y z
N MET A 1 -4.86 -55.71 -53.87
CA MET A 1 -5.01 -54.90 -52.64
C MET A 1 -5.25 -53.45 -53.04
N VAL A 2 -6.48 -52.96 -52.90
CA VAL A 2 -6.85 -51.58 -53.23
C VAL A 2 -6.92 -50.80 -51.92
N LEU A 3 -5.92 -49.96 -51.67
CA LEU A 3 -5.88 -49.08 -50.51
C LEU A 3 -6.93 -47.98 -50.68
N ARG A 4 -8.05 -48.08 -49.96
CA ARG A 4 -9.05 -47.02 -49.84
C ARG A 4 -8.49 -45.92 -48.93
N CYS A 5 -7.93 -44.87 -49.52
CA CYS A 5 -7.68 -43.62 -48.82
C CYS A 5 -9.01 -42.86 -48.67
N THR A 6 -9.63 -42.95 -47.49
CA THR A 6 -10.70 -42.03 -47.10
C THR A 6 -10.07 -40.68 -46.76
N LEU A 7 -10.02 -39.76 -47.72
CA LEU A 7 -9.72 -38.36 -47.46
C LEU A 7 -10.85 -37.78 -46.59
N PRO A 8 -10.58 -37.29 -45.37
CA PRO A 8 -11.57 -36.51 -44.65
C PRO A 8 -11.82 -35.23 -45.45
N LEU A 9 -13.02 -35.10 -45.99
CA LEU A 9 -13.54 -33.84 -46.51
C LEU A 9 -13.35 -32.78 -45.43
N PHE A 10 -12.43 -31.84 -45.65
CA PHE A 10 -12.34 -30.56 -44.96
C PHE A 10 -13.63 -29.76 -45.23
N ARG A 11 -14.75 -30.17 -44.60
CA ARG A 11 -15.97 -29.39 -44.48
C ARG A 11 -15.91 -28.63 -43.16
N GLY A 12 -15.47 -27.39 -43.23
CA GLY A 12 -15.52 -26.52 -42.05
C GLY A 12 -14.58 -25.34 -42.05
N ASN A 13 -14.21 -24.77 -43.20
CA ASN A 13 -13.75 -23.38 -43.23
C ASN A 13 -14.92 -22.49 -42.81
N ARG A 14 -15.08 -22.23 -41.51
CA ARG A 14 -15.87 -21.13 -40.96
C ARG A 14 -15.47 -20.88 -39.51
N THR A 15 -14.79 -19.75 -39.36
CA THR A 15 -14.87 -18.83 -38.21
C THR A 15 -14.00 -19.10 -36.97
N TRP A 16 -12.69 -19.24 -37.14
CA TRP A 16 -11.78 -18.67 -36.12
C TRP A 16 -11.73 -17.13 -36.20
N PHE A 17 -12.19 -16.54 -37.31
CA PHE A 17 -12.22 -15.09 -37.54
C PHE A 17 -13.59 -14.41 -37.33
N ASN A 18 -14.69 -15.14 -37.07
CA ASN A 18 -16.00 -14.53 -36.76
C ASN A 18 -16.40 -14.74 -35.29
N ALA A 19 -15.44 -14.87 -34.38
CA ALA A 19 -15.73 -14.67 -32.96
C ALA A 19 -16.01 -13.18 -32.78
N ALA A 20 -17.19 -12.84 -32.23
CA ALA A 20 -17.53 -11.46 -31.88
C ALA A 20 -16.34 -10.81 -31.15
N GLY A 21 -16.05 -9.54 -31.48
CA GLY A 21 -14.91 -8.82 -30.92
C GLY A 21 -14.88 -8.91 -29.38
N PRO A 22 -13.68 -8.82 -28.77
CA PRO A 22 -13.51 -9.03 -27.33
C PRO A 22 -14.53 -8.26 -26.48
N ASN A 23 -15.22 -8.96 -25.57
CA ASN A 23 -16.22 -8.35 -24.70
C ASN A 23 -15.55 -7.54 -23.58
N PHE A 24 -15.43 -6.24 -23.79
CA PHE A 24 -14.83 -5.31 -22.82
C PHE A 24 -15.78 -4.84 -21.72
N LEU A 25 -17.00 -5.39 -21.60
CA LEU A 25 -17.98 -4.91 -20.61
C LEU A 25 -17.44 -5.02 -19.17
N ARG A 26 -16.71 -6.09 -18.83
CA ARG A 26 -16.08 -6.24 -17.51
C ARG A 26 -14.99 -5.19 -17.28
N ALA A 27 -14.16 -4.93 -18.29
CA ALA A 27 -13.11 -3.92 -18.22
C ALA A 27 -13.69 -2.50 -18.08
N ASN A 28 -14.74 -2.18 -18.84
CA ASN A 28 -15.44 -0.90 -18.77
C ASN A 28 -16.14 -0.70 -17.42
N ARG A 29 -16.79 -1.74 -16.88
CA ARG A 29 -17.33 -1.70 -15.51
C ARG A 29 -16.23 -1.46 -14.48
N ARG A 30 -15.07 -2.09 -14.62
CA ARG A 30 -13.93 -1.88 -13.71
C ARG A 30 -13.38 -0.46 -13.81
N ARG A 31 -13.24 0.11 -15.00
CA ARG A 31 -12.84 1.51 -15.21
C ARG A 31 -13.80 2.48 -14.53
N ALA A 32 -15.11 2.27 -14.68
CA ALA A 32 -16.11 3.10 -14.00
C ALA A 32 -15.99 3.06 -12.47
N VAL A 33 -15.71 1.88 -11.89
CA VAL A 33 -15.48 1.75 -10.44
C VAL A 33 -14.19 2.46 -10.02
N LEU A 34 -13.12 2.37 -10.81
CA LEU A 34 -11.85 3.05 -10.50
C LEU A 34 -11.98 4.57 -10.58
N GLU A 35 -12.70 5.09 -11.57
CA GLU A 35 -12.98 6.53 -11.65
C GLU A 35 -13.84 7.01 -10.48
N ARG A 36 -14.87 6.24 -10.09
CA ARG A 36 -15.64 6.55 -8.87
C ARG A 36 -14.73 6.60 -7.64
N ARG A 37 -13.80 5.65 -7.48
CA ARG A 37 -12.84 5.65 -6.38
C ARG A 37 -11.90 6.85 -6.44
N ARG A 38 -11.36 7.18 -7.61
CA ARG A 38 -10.50 8.35 -7.81
C ARG A 38 -11.20 9.65 -7.41
N LEU A 39 -12.46 9.81 -7.84
CA LEU A 39 -13.28 10.99 -7.50
C LEU A 39 -13.55 11.05 -5.99
N LEU A 40 -13.88 9.93 -5.35
CA LEU A 40 -14.09 9.87 -3.90
C LEU A 40 -12.80 10.19 -3.14
N ASP A 41 -11.68 9.56 -3.49
CA ASP A 41 -10.38 9.83 -2.87
C ASP A 41 -9.98 11.29 -3.01
N SER A 42 -10.17 11.89 -4.19
CA SER A 42 -9.82 13.31 -4.42
C SER A 42 -10.66 14.30 -3.60
N ARG A 43 -11.87 13.90 -3.20
CA ARG A 43 -12.80 14.76 -2.45
C ARG A 43 -12.67 14.59 -0.95
N LEU A 44 -12.47 13.36 -0.51
CA LEU A 44 -12.55 12.99 0.91
C LEU A 44 -11.18 12.88 1.57
N ASN A 45 -10.15 12.48 0.82
CA ASN A 45 -8.84 12.22 1.40
C ASN A 45 -7.95 13.45 1.26
N VAL A 46 -7.61 14.05 2.40
CA VAL A 46 -6.56 15.07 2.47
C VAL A 46 -5.21 14.35 2.32
N PRO A 47 -4.28 14.84 1.49
CA PRO A 47 -2.96 14.25 1.41
C PRO A 47 -2.27 14.32 2.78
N PRO A 48 -1.43 13.34 3.13
CA PRO A 48 -0.75 13.35 4.42
C PRO A 48 0.13 14.60 4.51
N VAL A 49 -0.08 15.36 5.59
CA VAL A 49 0.56 16.65 5.82
C VAL A 49 1.85 16.42 6.61
N GLU A 50 2.87 17.18 6.27
CA GLU A 50 4.12 17.17 7.04
C GLU A 50 3.85 17.65 8.48
N PRO A 51 4.27 16.89 9.49
CA PRO A 51 4.07 17.28 10.88
C PRO A 51 4.90 18.53 11.20
N THR A 52 4.35 19.42 12.03
CA THR A 52 5.14 20.52 12.59
C THR A 52 6.21 19.98 13.56
N ALA A 53 7.23 20.79 13.82
CA ALA A 53 8.30 20.42 14.77
C ALA A 53 7.74 20.10 16.18
N GLU A 54 6.69 20.81 16.62
CA GLU A 54 6.02 20.56 17.90
C GLU A 54 5.29 19.22 17.91
N MET A 55 4.58 18.91 16.82
CA MET A 55 3.93 17.62 16.64
C MET A 55 4.96 16.48 16.67
N ALA A 56 6.07 16.61 15.93
CA ALA A 56 7.15 15.62 15.94
C ALA A 56 7.75 15.44 17.35
N ARG A 57 8.05 16.54 18.05
CA ARG A 57 8.60 16.51 19.42
C ARG A 57 7.65 15.84 20.41
N SER A 58 6.35 16.12 20.31
CA SER A 58 5.34 15.49 21.17
C SER A 58 5.18 13.99 20.88
N LEU A 59 5.26 13.58 19.63
CA LEU A 59 5.23 12.17 19.24
C LEU A 59 6.46 11.42 19.75
N TYR A 60 7.66 11.98 19.53
CA TYR A 60 8.91 11.42 20.05
C TYR A 60 8.82 11.16 21.56
N ARG A 61 8.39 12.17 22.34
CA ARG A 61 8.22 12.03 23.80
C ARG A 61 7.23 10.93 24.17
N ARG A 62 6.11 10.81 23.46
CA ARG A 62 5.11 9.77 23.71
C ARG A 62 5.64 8.37 23.39
N MET A 63 6.38 8.20 22.30
CA MET A 63 7.01 6.92 21.97
C MET A 63 8.00 6.48 23.06
N ILE A 64 8.88 7.38 23.52
CA ILE A 64 9.82 7.06 24.61
C ILE A 64 9.08 6.75 25.93
N LYS A 65 7.99 7.48 26.22
CA LYS A 65 7.18 7.23 27.42
C LYS A 65 6.49 5.86 27.37
N GLU A 66 5.94 5.47 26.23
CA GLU A 66 5.33 4.15 26.06
C GLU A 66 6.37 3.01 26.04
N ALA A 67 7.56 3.29 25.52
CA ALA A 67 8.67 2.33 25.53
C ALA A 67 9.04 1.92 26.96
N ARG A 68 9.12 2.88 27.88
CA ARG A 68 9.40 2.61 29.31
C ARG A 68 8.37 1.71 29.99
N LYS A 69 7.13 1.69 29.48
CA LYS A 69 6.04 0.87 30.03
C LYS A 69 5.95 -0.50 29.37
N THR A 70 6.22 -0.55 28.06
CA THR A 70 5.91 -1.72 27.22
C THR A 70 7.13 -2.60 27.00
N LEU A 71 8.33 -2.01 26.91
CA LEU A 71 9.56 -2.74 26.64
C LEU A 71 10.09 -3.41 27.91
N VAL A 72 10.08 -4.74 27.89
CA VAL A 72 10.59 -5.66 28.91
C VAL A 72 11.83 -6.38 28.41
N CYS A 73 11.82 -6.87 27.16
CA CYS A 73 12.89 -7.68 26.58
C CYS A 73 13.85 -6.84 25.74
N THR A 74 13.31 -5.86 24.99
CA THR A 74 14.12 -4.98 24.14
C THR A 74 14.87 -3.95 24.98
N ASP A 75 16.15 -3.72 24.69
CA ASP A 75 16.93 -2.66 25.33
C ASP A 75 16.32 -1.29 25.03
N GLN A 76 15.94 -0.59 26.11
CA GLN A 76 15.29 0.72 26.04
C GLN A 76 16.22 1.79 25.46
N GLU A 77 17.53 1.69 25.70
CA GLU A 77 18.49 2.67 25.19
C GLU A 77 18.69 2.48 23.69
N TYR A 78 18.80 1.24 23.23
CA TYR A 78 18.81 0.92 21.80
C TYR A 78 17.54 1.43 21.11
N PHE A 79 16.36 1.18 21.69
CA PHE A 79 15.10 1.68 21.14
C PHE A 79 15.09 3.22 21.05
N ARG A 80 15.54 3.91 22.10
CA ARG A 80 15.64 5.38 22.13
C ARG A 80 16.54 5.90 21.02
N LEU A 81 17.70 5.29 20.83
CA LEU A 81 18.66 5.67 19.78
C LEU A 81 18.07 5.44 18.38
N LYS A 82 17.41 4.30 18.14
CA LYS A 82 16.74 4.03 16.86
C LYS A 82 15.61 5.01 16.57
N VAL A 83 14.76 5.30 17.56
CA VAL A 83 13.70 6.32 17.37
C VAL A 83 14.31 7.69 17.10
N ARG A 84 15.41 8.05 17.77
CA ARG A 84 16.10 9.32 17.50
C ARG A 84 16.64 9.38 16.07
N GLU A 85 17.29 8.31 15.61
CA GLU A 85 17.82 8.20 14.24
C GLU A 85 16.71 8.39 13.19
N GLU A 86 15.55 7.76 13.37
CA GLU A 86 14.42 7.91 12.44
C GLU A 86 13.90 9.35 12.34
N PHE A 87 13.86 10.07 13.47
CA PHE A 87 13.42 11.46 13.50
C PHE A 87 14.49 12.46 13.01
N GLU A 88 15.76 12.19 13.25
CA GLU A 88 16.86 13.11 12.89
C GLU A 88 17.41 12.87 11.48
N VAL A 89 17.43 11.62 11.03
CA VAL A 89 18.05 11.22 9.75
C VAL A 89 16.98 10.90 8.71
N THR A 90 16.15 9.88 8.94
CA THR A 90 15.18 9.41 7.94
C THR A 90 14.17 10.49 7.58
N ALA A 91 13.65 11.22 8.58
CA ALA A 91 12.70 12.31 8.31
C ALA A 91 13.33 13.45 7.49
N ARG A 92 14.64 13.71 7.61
CA ARG A 92 15.30 14.75 6.82
C ARG A 92 15.61 14.30 5.39
N GLN A 93 15.91 13.02 5.19
CA GLN A 93 16.21 12.45 3.88
C GLN A 93 14.95 12.23 3.03
N THR A 94 13.81 11.99 3.66
CA THR A 94 12.56 11.65 2.98
C THR A 94 11.71 12.87 2.62
N SER A 95 10.79 12.68 1.68
CA SER A 95 9.86 13.74 1.25
C SER A 95 8.84 14.10 2.34
N SER A 96 8.28 15.31 2.25
CA SER A 96 7.24 15.83 3.15
C SER A 96 6.04 14.88 3.31
N ARG A 97 5.59 14.27 2.20
CA ARG A 97 4.52 13.28 2.19
C ARG A 97 4.87 12.05 3.03
N VAL A 98 6.10 11.56 2.89
CA VAL A 98 6.59 10.39 3.64
C VAL A 98 6.72 10.73 5.13
N ARG A 99 7.17 11.94 5.47
CA ARG A 99 7.16 12.43 6.86
C ARG A 99 5.77 12.41 7.49
N GLY A 100 4.74 12.83 6.74
CA GLY A 100 3.34 12.75 7.18
C GLY A 100 2.91 11.30 7.48
N ILE A 101 3.23 10.37 6.56
CA ILE A 101 2.94 8.94 6.74
C ILE A 101 3.70 8.35 7.93
N MET A 102 4.98 8.70 8.10
CA MET A 102 5.78 8.26 9.25
C MET A 102 5.20 8.77 10.57
N TYR A 103 4.70 10.00 10.58
CA TYR A 103 4.04 10.58 11.75
C TYR A 103 2.76 9.83 12.11
N GLU A 104 1.89 9.57 11.14
CA GLU A 104 0.67 8.79 11.33
C GLU A 104 0.98 7.36 11.80
N LYS A 105 2.01 6.73 11.22
CA LYS A 105 2.52 5.42 11.67
C LYS A 105 2.99 5.48 13.12
N GLY A 106 3.75 6.50 13.51
CA GLY A 106 4.21 6.66 14.89
C GLY A 106 3.06 6.87 15.87
N GLN A 107 2.02 7.63 15.50
CA GLN A 107 0.79 7.75 16.29
C GLN A 107 0.11 6.40 16.49
N TRP A 108 -0.03 5.64 15.40
CA TRP A 108 -0.58 4.29 15.45
C TRP A 108 0.25 3.38 16.34
N MET A 109 1.58 3.44 16.27
CA MET A 109 2.46 2.66 17.15
C MET A 109 2.23 2.99 18.62
N VAL A 110 2.14 4.27 18.98
CA VAL A 110 1.86 4.68 20.37
C VAL A 110 0.51 4.14 20.85
N GLN A 111 -0.52 4.17 20.00
CA GLN A 111 -1.85 3.66 20.34
C GLN A 111 -1.89 2.12 20.46
N ASN A 112 -1.05 1.42 19.69
CA ASN A 112 -1.04 -0.04 19.58
C ASN A 112 0.19 -0.68 20.25
N ARG A 113 0.60 -0.16 21.42
CA ARG A 113 1.70 -0.72 22.24
C ARG A 113 2.99 -0.93 21.43
N LEU A 114 3.42 0.13 20.76
CA LEU A 114 4.58 0.17 19.87
C LEU A 114 4.56 -0.81 18.70
N GLY A 115 3.39 -1.36 18.35
CA GLY A 115 3.26 -2.34 17.27
C GLY A 115 3.70 -3.74 17.66
N GLY A 116 3.67 -4.07 18.96
CA GLY A 116 4.01 -5.40 19.47
C GLY A 116 5.50 -5.59 19.77
N ILE A 117 6.27 -4.50 19.87
CA ILE A 117 7.64 -4.54 20.38
C ILE A 117 7.58 -4.73 21.90
N VAL A 118 8.22 -5.79 22.39
CA VAL A 118 8.28 -6.20 23.81
C VAL A 118 9.72 -6.19 24.28
#